data_AF-A0A4U0S216-F1
#
_entry.id   AF-A0A4U0S216-F1
#
_cell.length_a   1.000
_cell.length_b   1.000
_cell.length_c   1.000
_cell.angle_alpha   90.00
_cell.angle_beta   90.00
_cell.angle_gamma   90.00
#
_symmetry.space_group_name_H-M   'P 1'
#
loop_
_entity.id
_entity.type
_entity.pdbx_description
1 polymer ?
#
loop_
_entity_poly.entity_id
_entity_poly.type
_entity_poly.pdbx_seq_one_letter_code
_entity_poly.pdbx_strand_id
1 'polypeptide(L)'
;MARIAGRFRRVEPRRRVGRLVLGLLSDLPRKNCWTIAEWTGESTPEGMQHLLGRAKWDADQVRDDVRAYVVEHLQDDQAVLVVDETGDVKKGTDTVGVQRQYTGTAGRIENAQVAVYLVYAGQRGHAAVDRELYVPRSWTSDPDRCRAAGLGEKTGFATKPELAARMVTRFLDAGHRAAWVAGDGVYGGNPTLRTALEERGTGYVLAVACSHEVTTGAGKSRADTLAKKVPKRAWQKLSAGAGAKGHRFYDWAVIDLADPRPGSRQLLIRRSRSTGELAYYRCYSPEPVPLTELVRVAGSRWRVEEFFQSGNGLAALDEHQVRRYASWSRWVTLAMLAHAFLAVVRADEYTHPAPDALIPLTCNEIQRLFITLVVHPVHDAAHRLGWSDWRRRHQARSQASHYRRQATQA
;
A
#
# COMPACT_ATOMS: atom_id res chain seq x y z
N MET A 1 -1.58 17.68 -10.52
CA MET A 1 -2.81 17.42 -11.32
C MET A 1 -2.59 17.33 -12.82
N ALA A 2 -1.67 18.09 -13.44
CA ALA A 2 -1.44 18.05 -14.90
C ALA A 2 -1.11 16.63 -15.43
N ARG A 3 -0.32 15.85 -14.66
CA ARG A 3 0.08 14.47 -15.00
C ARG A 3 -1.08 13.55 -15.41
N ILE A 4 -2.17 13.57 -14.64
CA ILE A 4 -3.31 12.68 -14.84
C ILE A 4 -4.41 13.31 -15.71
N ALA A 5 -4.22 14.55 -16.17
CA ALA A 5 -5.26 15.33 -16.83
C ALA A 5 -5.82 14.65 -18.08
N GLY A 6 -4.94 14.00 -18.86
CA GLY A 6 -5.30 13.28 -20.09
C GLY A 6 -6.19 12.05 -19.86
N ARG A 7 -6.32 11.57 -18.61
CA ARG A 7 -7.16 10.41 -18.25
C ARG A 7 -8.65 10.76 -18.15
N PHE A 8 -8.98 12.05 -18.25
CA PHE A 8 -10.35 12.54 -18.13
C PHE A 8 -10.78 13.24 -19.42
N ARG A 9 -11.70 12.62 -20.16
CA ARG A 9 -12.25 13.20 -21.40
C ARG A 9 -13.07 14.48 -21.16
N ARG A 10 -13.63 14.62 -19.95
CA ARG A 10 -14.52 15.72 -19.57
C ARG A 10 -13.88 16.58 -18.50
N VAL A 11 -14.12 17.89 -18.58
CA VAL A 11 -13.56 18.87 -17.63
C VAL A 11 -14.15 18.70 -16.22
N GLU A 12 -15.40 18.28 -16.12
CA GLU A 12 -16.12 18.19 -14.84
C GLU A 12 -15.55 17.07 -13.94
N PRO A 13 -15.37 15.82 -14.42
CA PRO A 13 -14.62 14.81 -13.66
C PRO A 13 -13.19 15.25 -13.34
N ARG A 14 -12.47 15.89 -14.28
CA ARG A 14 -11.09 16.36 -14.05
C ARG A 14 -11.01 17.36 -12.88
N ARG A 15 -11.88 18.38 -12.88
CA ARG A 15 -11.95 19.36 -11.78
C ARG A 15 -12.33 18.70 -10.47
N ARG A 16 -13.31 17.78 -10.51
CA ARG A 16 -13.78 17.08 -9.30
C ARG A 16 -12.72 16.14 -8.72
N VAL A 17 -11.87 15.51 -9.52
CA VAL A 17 -10.74 14.72 -9.02
C VAL A 17 -9.77 15.60 -8.27
N GLY A 18 -9.46 16.80 -8.79
CA GLY A 18 -8.64 17.77 -8.07
C GLY A 18 -9.23 18.09 -6.70
N ARG A 19 -10.54 18.40 -6.65
CA ARG A 19 -11.28 18.65 -5.40
C ARG A 19 -11.27 17.46 -4.44
N LEU A 20 -11.46 16.24 -4.96
CA LEU A 20 -11.42 15.01 -4.17
C LEU A 20 -10.02 14.81 -3.57
N VAL A 21 -8.95 14.97 -4.35
CA VAL A 21 -7.56 14.84 -3.87
C VAL A 21 -7.25 15.89 -2.80
N LEU A 22 -7.69 17.13 -2.97
CA LEU A 22 -7.58 18.16 -1.92
C LEU A 22 -8.35 17.75 -0.65
N GLY A 23 -9.54 17.16 -0.80
CA GLY A 23 -10.32 16.64 0.32
C GLY A 23 -9.65 15.46 1.03
N LEU A 24 -8.96 14.59 0.30
CA LEU A 24 -8.17 13.50 0.88
C LEU A 24 -6.97 14.05 1.69
N LEU A 25 -6.35 15.14 1.22
CA LEU A 25 -5.25 15.83 1.90
C LEU A 25 -5.71 16.75 3.04
N SER A 26 -7.00 17.07 3.16
CA SER A 26 -7.51 18.00 4.17
C SER A 26 -7.28 17.54 5.62
N ASP A 27 -7.53 18.43 6.56
CA ASP A 27 -7.57 18.18 8.01
C ASP A 27 -8.98 17.77 8.50
N LEU A 28 -9.88 17.39 7.58
CA LEU A 28 -11.22 16.94 7.93
C LEU A 28 -11.16 15.77 8.91
N PRO A 29 -11.99 15.77 9.98
CA PRO A 29 -11.98 14.72 11.00
C PRO A 29 -12.40 13.34 10.46
N ARG A 30 -13.10 13.31 9.31
CA ARG A 30 -13.43 12.10 8.58
C ARG A 30 -13.56 12.37 7.10
N LYS A 31 -12.78 11.67 6.28
CA LYS A 31 -12.68 11.86 4.83
C LYS A 31 -13.51 10.80 4.11
N ASN A 32 -14.75 11.16 3.80
CA ASN A 32 -15.64 10.38 2.95
C ASN A 32 -16.26 11.29 1.87
N CYS A 33 -16.99 10.72 0.91
CA CYS A 33 -17.60 11.50 -0.18
C CYS A 33 -18.49 12.65 0.31
N TRP A 34 -19.12 12.55 1.48
CA TRP A 34 -20.03 13.59 1.98
C TRP A 34 -19.25 14.74 2.59
N THR A 35 -18.35 14.45 3.54
CA THR A 35 -17.54 15.49 4.16
C THR A 35 -16.69 16.22 3.13
N ILE A 36 -16.11 15.49 2.17
CA ILE A 36 -15.33 16.09 1.09
C ILE A 36 -16.22 16.90 0.13
N ALA A 37 -17.41 16.43 -0.23
CA ALA A 37 -18.33 17.20 -1.06
C ALA A 37 -18.72 18.53 -0.38
N GLU A 38 -19.08 18.49 0.91
CA GLU A 38 -19.41 19.69 1.68
C GLU A 38 -18.25 20.67 1.74
N TRP A 39 -17.06 20.18 2.09
CA TRP A 39 -15.83 20.97 2.19
C TRP A 39 -15.36 21.55 0.86
N THR A 40 -15.65 20.88 -0.26
CA THR A 40 -15.30 21.37 -1.62
C THR A 40 -16.37 22.27 -2.23
N GLY A 41 -17.45 22.57 -1.49
CA GLY A 41 -18.53 23.45 -1.95
C GLY A 41 -19.54 22.80 -2.89
N GLU A 42 -19.63 21.46 -2.93
CA GLU A 42 -20.73 20.79 -3.65
C GLU A 42 -22.02 20.83 -2.81
N SER A 43 -23.17 21.01 -3.46
CA SER A 43 -24.47 21.08 -2.79
C SER A 43 -24.96 19.74 -2.22
N THR A 44 -24.42 18.62 -2.73
CA THR A 44 -24.78 17.24 -2.34
C THR A 44 -23.57 16.31 -2.53
N PRO A 45 -23.55 15.10 -1.95
CA PRO A 45 -22.47 14.14 -2.18
C PRO A 45 -22.49 13.46 -3.55
N GLU A 46 -23.51 13.71 -4.37
CA GLU A 46 -23.78 12.94 -5.59
C GLU A 46 -22.68 13.11 -6.63
N GLY A 47 -22.03 14.28 -6.70
CA GLY A 47 -20.94 14.54 -7.62
C GLY A 47 -19.73 13.65 -7.32
N MET A 48 -19.31 13.59 -6.04
CA MET A 48 -18.22 12.74 -5.57
C MET A 48 -18.55 11.24 -5.74
N GLN A 49 -19.77 10.84 -5.41
CA GLN A 49 -20.22 9.46 -5.61
C GLN A 49 -20.29 9.08 -7.11
N HIS A 50 -20.74 10.00 -7.97
CA HIS A 50 -20.73 9.81 -9.41
C HIS A 50 -19.30 9.68 -9.94
N LEU A 51 -18.36 10.50 -9.46
CA LEU A 51 -16.96 10.44 -9.89
C LEU A 51 -16.34 9.05 -9.65
N LEU A 52 -16.58 8.47 -8.48
CA LEU A 52 -16.05 7.15 -8.12
C LEU A 52 -16.86 6.00 -8.71
N GLY A 53 -18.18 6.15 -8.83
CA GLY A 53 -19.07 5.07 -9.26
C GLY A 53 -19.29 4.97 -10.77
N ARG A 54 -19.59 6.10 -11.42
CA ARG A 54 -20.24 6.12 -12.75
C ARG A 54 -19.47 6.89 -13.81
N ALA A 55 -18.65 7.86 -13.42
CA ALA A 55 -17.85 8.64 -14.36
C ALA A 55 -16.93 7.72 -15.18
N LYS A 56 -16.64 8.12 -16.42
CA LYS A 56 -15.80 7.35 -17.35
C LYS A 56 -14.35 7.84 -17.26
N TRP A 57 -13.55 7.11 -16.49
CA TRP A 57 -12.09 7.23 -16.40
C TRP A 57 -11.52 5.93 -15.86
N ASP A 58 -10.26 5.67 -16.20
CA ASP A 58 -9.54 4.43 -15.93
C ASP A 58 -8.61 4.62 -14.72
N ALA A 59 -8.88 3.89 -13.63
CA ALA A 59 -8.09 3.97 -12.42
C ALA A 59 -6.70 3.34 -12.59
N ASP A 60 -6.56 2.37 -13.48
CA ASP A 60 -5.30 1.68 -13.71
C ASP A 60 -4.35 2.55 -14.54
N GLN A 61 -4.87 3.32 -15.50
CA GLN A 61 -4.07 4.34 -16.19
C GLN A 61 -3.63 5.47 -15.25
N VAL A 62 -4.49 5.89 -14.31
CA VAL A 62 -4.10 6.88 -13.29
C VAL A 62 -3.06 6.29 -12.34
N ARG A 63 -3.17 5.00 -11.97
CA ARG A 63 -2.14 4.30 -11.20
C ARG A 63 -0.81 4.29 -11.95
N ASP A 64 -0.81 4.04 -13.25
CA ASP A 64 0.41 4.05 -14.06
C ASP A 64 1.03 5.46 -14.12
N ASP A 65 0.21 6.51 -14.20
CA ASP A 65 0.68 7.90 -14.10
C ASP A 65 1.28 8.21 -12.71
N VAL A 66 0.68 7.68 -11.62
CA VAL A 66 1.19 7.80 -10.25
C VAL A 66 2.52 7.06 -10.11
N ARG A 67 2.63 5.83 -10.62
CA ARG A 67 3.89 5.07 -10.64
C ARG A 67 4.98 5.87 -11.32
N ALA A 68 4.71 6.37 -12.53
CA ALA A 68 5.69 7.14 -13.29
C ALA A 68 6.12 8.40 -12.53
N TYR A 69 5.18 9.11 -11.90
CA TYR A 69 5.48 10.27 -11.05
C TYR A 69 6.37 9.91 -9.85
N VAL A 70 6.07 8.81 -9.14
CA VAL A 70 6.88 8.36 -7.99
C VAL A 70 8.30 8.00 -8.43
N VAL A 71 8.46 7.21 -9.49
CA VAL A 71 9.78 6.79 -9.99
C VAL A 71 10.59 7.99 -10.49
N GLU A 72 9.96 8.90 -11.24
CA GLU A 72 10.59 10.09 -11.80
C GLU A 72 11.12 11.05 -10.74
N HIS A 73 10.45 11.16 -9.58
CA HIS A 73 10.82 12.12 -8.54
C HIS A 73 11.64 11.50 -7.41
N LEU A 74 11.45 10.22 -7.08
CA LEU A 74 12.23 9.58 -6.01
C LEU A 74 13.57 9.01 -6.50
N GLN A 75 13.69 8.69 -7.80
CA GLN A 75 14.92 8.37 -8.55
C GLN A 75 15.98 7.59 -7.76
N ASP A 76 15.80 6.28 -7.65
CA ASP A 76 16.76 5.41 -6.99
C ASP A 76 16.94 4.09 -7.76
N ASP A 77 18.12 3.90 -8.35
CA ASP A 77 18.47 2.66 -9.06
C ASP A 77 18.58 1.46 -8.11
N GLN A 78 18.81 1.71 -6.82
CA GLN A 78 18.86 0.71 -5.74
C GLN A 78 17.55 0.62 -4.96
N ALA A 79 16.46 1.15 -5.54
CA ALA A 79 15.13 1.08 -4.95
C ALA A 79 14.71 -0.37 -4.66
N VAL A 80 13.99 -0.50 -3.55
CA VAL A 80 13.37 -1.74 -3.12
C VAL A 80 11.87 -1.62 -3.38
N LEU A 81 11.32 -2.55 -4.15
CA LEU A 81 9.88 -2.74 -4.22
C LEU A 81 9.43 -3.57 -3.01
N VAL A 82 8.71 -2.93 -2.09
CA VAL A 82 8.19 -3.59 -0.90
C VAL A 82 6.74 -4.00 -1.14
N VAL A 83 6.47 -5.29 -1.01
CA VAL A 83 5.12 -5.86 -1.11
C VAL A 83 4.60 -6.15 0.29
N ASP A 84 3.39 -5.67 0.56
CA ASP A 84 2.65 -6.02 1.77
C ASP A 84 1.14 -5.83 1.54
N GLU A 85 0.32 -6.33 2.46
CA GLU A 85 -1.11 -6.09 2.46
C GLU A 85 -1.57 -5.30 3.68
N THR A 86 -2.70 -4.62 3.51
CA THR A 86 -3.46 -4.08 4.64
C THR A 86 -4.94 -4.37 4.45
N GLY A 87 -5.68 -4.39 5.56
CA GLY A 87 -7.09 -4.73 5.58
C GLY A 87 -7.94 -3.69 6.29
N ASP A 88 -9.06 -3.35 5.66
CA ASP A 88 -10.07 -2.45 6.19
C ASP A 88 -11.21 -3.27 6.80
N VAL A 89 -11.50 -3.07 8.09
CA VAL A 89 -12.64 -3.71 8.73
C VAL A 89 -13.93 -3.14 8.15
N LYS A 90 -14.85 -4.01 7.72
CA LYS A 90 -16.13 -3.64 7.11
C LYS A 90 -17.28 -4.35 7.80
N LYS A 91 -18.47 -3.73 7.74
CA LYS A 91 -19.72 -4.34 8.20
C LYS A 91 -20.55 -4.82 7.00
N GLY A 92 -21.25 -5.94 7.17
CA GLY A 92 -22.08 -6.55 6.12
C GLY A 92 -21.28 -7.31 5.06
N THR A 93 -21.99 -7.79 4.03
CA THR A 93 -21.47 -8.74 3.02
C THR A 93 -21.31 -8.14 1.61
N ASP A 94 -21.77 -6.90 1.41
CA ASP A 94 -21.91 -6.31 0.06
C ASP A 94 -20.66 -5.55 -0.41
N THR A 95 -19.70 -5.30 0.47
CA THR A 95 -18.45 -4.63 0.09
C THR A 95 -17.58 -5.61 -0.67
N VAL A 96 -17.17 -5.26 -1.89
CA VAL A 96 -16.38 -6.13 -2.76
C VAL A 96 -15.19 -6.77 -2.05
N GLY A 97 -15.02 -8.08 -2.18
CA GLY A 97 -13.90 -8.82 -1.57
C GLY A 97 -13.95 -8.95 -0.05
N VAL A 98 -15.02 -8.48 0.63
CA VAL A 98 -15.13 -8.62 2.08
C VAL A 98 -15.39 -10.07 2.48
N GLN A 99 -14.66 -10.56 3.47
CA GLN A 99 -14.94 -11.83 4.15
C GLN A 99 -14.34 -11.82 5.55
N ARG A 100 -14.70 -12.82 6.36
CA ARG A 100 -13.97 -13.10 7.60
C ARG A 100 -12.57 -13.61 7.25
N GLN A 101 -11.55 -12.81 7.54
CA GLN A 101 -10.15 -13.15 7.31
C GLN A 101 -9.26 -12.43 8.31
N TYR A 102 -8.05 -12.95 8.51
CA TYR A 102 -7.05 -12.25 9.32
C TYR A 102 -6.71 -10.91 8.66
N THR A 103 -6.73 -9.84 9.45
CA THR A 103 -6.25 -8.52 9.05
C THR A 103 -5.27 -8.02 10.10
N GLY A 104 -4.10 -7.56 9.65
CA GLY A 104 -3.08 -6.99 10.53
C GLY A 104 -3.62 -5.82 11.35
N THR A 105 -4.49 -5.00 10.75
CA THR A 105 -5.11 -3.82 11.38
C THR A 105 -5.91 -4.17 12.64
N ALA A 106 -6.57 -5.34 12.67
CA ALA A 106 -7.37 -5.77 13.84
C ALA A 106 -6.63 -6.78 14.74
N GLY A 107 -5.47 -7.29 14.29
CA GLY A 107 -4.73 -8.36 14.98
C GLY A 107 -5.47 -9.68 15.12
N ARG A 108 -6.62 -9.85 14.45
CA ARG A 108 -7.51 -11.02 14.57
C ARG A 108 -8.31 -11.25 13.29
N ILE A 109 -9.04 -12.36 13.25
CA ILE A 109 -10.00 -12.65 12.17
C ILE A 109 -11.21 -11.74 12.33
N GLU A 110 -11.41 -10.87 11.35
CA GLU A 110 -12.56 -9.96 11.27
C GLU A 110 -13.14 -9.96 9.86
N ASN A 111 -14.36 -9.44 9.74
CA ASN A 111 -14.92 -9.16 8.41
C ASN A 111 -14.18 -7.96 7.82
N ALA A 112 -13.30 -8.22 6.86
CA ALA A 112 -12.40 -7.23 6.31
C ALA A 112 -12.26 -7.35 4.78
N GLN A 113 -12.00 -6.21 4.15
CA GLN A 113 -11.54 -6.12 2.76
C GLN A 113 -10.04 -5.95 2.78
N VAL A 114 -9.29 -6.79 2.04
CA VAL A 114 -7.82 -6.78 2.04
C VAL A 114 -7.30 -6.38 0.66
N ALA A 115 -6.27 -5.55 0.62
CA ALA A 115 -5.59 -5.15 -0.60
C ALA A 115 -4.08 -5.27 -0.46
N VAL A 116 -3.44 -5.70 -1.55
CA VAL A 116 -1.99 -5.82 -1.70
C VAL A 116 -1.47 -4.54 -2.33
N TYR A 117 -0.39 -3.99 -1.77
CA TYR A 117 0.25 -2.77 -2.23
C TYR A 117 1.71 -3.03 -2.61
N LEU A 118 2.18 -2.33 -3.64
CA LEU A 118 3.57 -2.32 -4.06
C LEU A 118 4.11 -0.93 -3.77
N VAL A 119 5.04 -0.83 -2.82
CA VAL A 119 5.65 0.44 -2.40
C VAL A 119 7.04 0.52 -3.00
N TYR A 120 7.30 1.60 -3.75
CA TYR A 120 8.64 1.95 -4.19
C TYR A 120 9.35 2.65 -3.02
N ALA A 121 10.45 2.06 -2.54
CA ALA A 121 11.24 2.58 -1.45
C ALA A 121 12.66 2.89 -1.90
N GLY A 122 12.99 4.18 -1.95
CA GLY A 122 14.33 4.69 -2.24
C GLY A 122 14.92 5.47 -1.07
N GLN A 123 16.12 6.01 -1.27
CA GLN A 123 16.81 6.85 -0.29
C GLN A 123 16.04 8.16 -0.02
N ARG A 124 15.48 8.77 -1.08
CA ARG A 124 14.77 10.06 -1.00
C ARG A 124 13.37 9.97 -0.40
N GLY A 125 12.77 8.78 -0.38
CA GLY A 125 11.40 8.60 0.11
C GLY A 125 10.78 7.27 -0.30
N HIS A 126 9.49 7.15 -0.04
CA HIS A 126 8.72 5.98 -0.42
C HIS A 126 7.27 6.35 -0.73
N ALA A 127 6.66 5.66 -1.70
CA ALA A 127 5.24 5.79 -2.03
C ALA A 127 4.73 4.54 -2.76
N ALA A 128 3.43 4.28 -2.67
CA ALA A 128 2.81 3.18 -3.41
C ALA A 128 2.76 3.47 -4.91
N VAL A 129 3.17 2.48 -5.70
CA VAL A 129 3.22 2.51 -7.17
C VAL A 129 2.23 1.55 -7.82
N ASP A 130 1.64 0.64 -7.04
CA ASP A 130 0.61 -0.29 -7.52
C ASP A 130 -0.27 -0.78 -6.35
N ARG A 131 -1.47 -1.26 -6.68
CA ARG A 131 -2.49 -1.75 -5.74
C ARG A 131 -3.36 -2.81 -6.41
N GLU A 132 -3.63 -3.90 -5.70
CA GLU A 132 -4.57 -4.94 -6.13
C GLU A 132 -5.50 -5.35 -4.99
N LEU A 133 -6.79 -5.54 -5.31
CA LEU A 133 -7.74 -6.05 -4.33
C LEU A 133 -7.56 -7.57 -4.21
N TYR A 134 -7.46 -8.08 -2.99
CA TYR A 134 -7.56 -9.52 -2.76
C TYR A 134 -9.03 -9.93 -2.82
N VAL A 135 -9.42 -10.61 -3.91
CA VAL A 135 -10.78 -11.15 -4.11
C VAL A 135 -10.77 -12.64 -3.74
N PRO A 136 -11.41 -13.04 -2.62
CA PRO A 136 -11.37 -14.42 -2.16
C PRO A 136 -12.10 -15.43 -3.07
N ARG A 137 -11.81 -16.73 -2.92
CA ARG A 137 -12.56 -17.80 -3.62
C ARG A 137 -14.07 -17.73 -3.37
N SER A 138 -14.46 -17.42 -2.13
CA SER A 138 -15.87 -17.25 -1.74
C SER A 138 -16.62 -16.16 -2.53
N TRP A 139 -15.89 -15.23 -3.17
CA TRP A 139 -16.44 -14.25 -4.10
C TRP A 139 -16.42 -14.75 -5.53
N THR A 140 -15.27 -15.24 -5.99
CA THR A 140 -15.08 -15.66 -7.40
C THR A 140 -15.86 -16.91 -7.77
N SER A 141 -16.30 -17.70 -6.78
CA SER A 141 -17.27 -18.80 -6.97
C SER A 141 -18.73 -18.34 -7.12
N ASP A 142 -19.02 -17.05 -6.98
CA ASP A 142 -20.37 -16.45 -7.09
C ASP A 142 -20.37 -15.35 -8.17
N PRO A 143 -20.72 -15.70 -9.43
CA PRO A 143 -20.72 -14.76 -10.55
C PRO A 143 -21.71 -13.60 -10.38
N ASP A 144 -22.87 -13.83 -9.76
CA ASP A 144 -23.88 -12.79 -9.52
C ASP A 144 -23.38 -11.74 -8.54
N ARG A 145 -22.77 -12.19 -7.44
CA ARG A 145 -22.14 -11.31 -6.46
C ARG A 145 -20.98 -10.54 -7.06
N CYS A 146 -20.17 -11.18 -7.91
CA CYS A 146 -19.09 -10.50 -8.64
C CYS A 146 -19.64 -9.40 -9.57
N ARG A 147 -20.67 -9.69 -10.37
CA ARG A 147 -21.33 -8.72 -11.24
C ARG A 147 -21.93 -7.56 -10.43
N ALA A 148 -22.63 -7.84 -9.34
CA ALA A 148 -23.24 -6.81 -8.48
C ALA A 148 -22.19 -5.86 -7.85
N ALA A 149 -21.01 -6.39 -7.53
CA ALA A 149 -19.87 -5.62 -7.04
C ALA A 149 -19.06 -4.93 -8.14
N GLY A 150 -19.35 -5.19 -9.42
CA GLY A 150 -18.64 -4.62 -10.56
C GLY A 150 -17.25 -5.22 -10.78
N LEU A 151 -17.04 -6.48 -10.40
CA LEU A 151 -15.88 -7.27 -10.84
C LEU A 151 -16.08 -7.70 -12.30
N GLY A 152 -14.99 -7.81 -13.06
CA GLY A 152 -15.04 -8.23 -14.45
C GLY A 152 -15.37 -9.72 -14.58
N GLU A 153 -15.95 -10.13 -15.70
CA GLU A 153 -16.29 -11.54 -15.95
C GLU A 153 -15.08 -12.48 -15.90
N LYS A 154 -13.89 -11.96 -16.21
CA LYS A 154 -12.62 -12.70 -16.16
C LYS A 154 -11.92 -12.64 -14.81
N THR A 155 -12.53 -12.02 -13.78
CA THR A 155 -11.92 -11.95 -12.45
C THR A 155 -11.95 -13.33 -11.78
N GLY A 156 -10.84 -14.06 -11.90
CA GLY A 156 -10.59 -15.31 -11.17
C GLY A 156 -9.90 -15.09 -9.83
N PHE A 157 -9.90 -16.13 -8.99
CA PHE A 157 -9.15 -16.12 -7.74
C PHE A 157 -7.64 -15.95 -8.01
N ALA A 158 -7.00 -15.10 -7.22
CA ALA A 158 -5.54 -14.98 -7.15
C ALA A 158 -5.12 -14.84 -5.69
N THR A 159 -4.11 -15.62 -5.29
CA THR A 159 -3.44 -15.49 -4.01
C THR A 159 -2.69 -14.16 -3.92
N LYS A 160 -2.41 -13.69 -2.70
CA LYS A 160 -1.63 -12.45 -2.50
C LYS A 160 -0.26 -12.49 -3.18
N PRO A 161 0.52 -13.60 -3.15
CA PRO A 161 1.77 -13.70 -3.91
C PRO A 161 1.60 -13.64 -5.43
N GLU A 162 0.50 -14.18 -5.98
CA GLU A 162 0.20 -14.04 -7.41
C GLU A 162 -0.14 -12.59 -7.78
N LEU A 163 -0.87 -11.87 -6.92
CA LEU A 163 -1.11 -10.44 -7.09
C LEU A 163 0.20 -9.63 -7.04
N ALA A 164 1.08 -9.95 -6.07
CA ALA A 164 2.40 -9.35 -5.96
C ALA A 164 3.24 -9.58 -7.23
N ALA A 165 3.28 -10.81 -7.74
CA ALA A 165 4.00 -11.15 -8.97
C ALA A 165 3.47 -10.34 -10.17
N ARG A 166 2.14 -10.17 -10.29
CA ARG A 166 1.52 -9.35 -11.34
C ARG A 166 1.91 -7.87 -11.21
N MET A 167 1.90 -7.33 -9.99
CA MET A 167 2.25 -5.93 -9.73
C MET A 167 3.73 -5.65 -10.03
N VAL A 168 4.64 -6.53 -9.59
CA VAL A 168 6.08 -6.42 -9.92
C VAL A 168 6.30 -6.58 -11.43
N THR A 169 5.66 -7.56 -12.05
CA THR A 169 5.74 -7.76 -13.52
C THR A 169 5.29 -6.52 -14.26
N ARG A 170 4.14 -5.94 -13.90
CA ARG A 170 3.61 -4.73 -14.51
C ARG A 170 4.53 -3.50 -14.29
N PHE A 171 5.21 -3.43 -13.15
CA PHE A 171 6.20 -2.38 -12.89
C PHE A 171 7.41 -2.52 -13.83
N LEU A 172 7.96 -3.73 -13.97
CA LEU A 172 9.14 -4.02 -14.80
C LEU A 172 8.82 -3.93 -16.31
N ASP A 173 7.68 -4.47 -16.75
CA ASP A 173 7.23 -4.44 -18.16
C ASP A 173 6.92 -3.01 -18.64
N ALA A 174 6.63 -2.09 -17.72
CA ALA A 174 6.51 -0.66 -18.01
C ALA A 174 7.87 0.04 -18.21
N GLY A 175 8.98 -0.69 -18.14
CA GLY A 175 10.34 -0.18 -18.35
C GLY A 175 10.98 0.45 -17.12
N HIS A 176 10.33 0.42 -15.96
CA HIS A 176 10.91 0.90 -14.71
C HIS A 176 11.90 -0.12 -14.13
N ARG A 177 12.89 0.38 -13.40
CA ARG A 177 13.92 -0.44 -12.77
C ARG A 177 13.78 -0.40 -11.25
N ALA A 178 14.01 -1.55 -10.63
CA ALA A 178 14.22 -1.70 -9.21
C ALA A 178 15.17 -2.88 -8.99
N ALA A 179 16.23 -2.68 -8.21
CA ALA A 179 17.22 -3.73 -7.98
C ALA A 179 16.69 -4.86 -7.09
N TRP A 180 15.71 -4.56 -6.23
CA TRP A 180 15.30 -5.45 -5.16
C TRP A 180 13.79 -5.52 -4.94
N VAL A 181 13.33 -6.67 -4.45
CA VAL A 181 11.99 -6.88 -3.88
C VAL A 181 12.10 -7.33 -2.44
N ALA A 182 11.28 -6.77 -1.56
CA ALA A 182 11.13 -7.20 -0.17
C ALA A 182 9.67 -7.50 0.17
N GLY A 183 9.46 -8.41 1.12
CA GLY A 183 8.13 -8.84 1.52
C GLY A 183 8.17 -9.74 2.75
N ASP A 184 7.01 -9.94 3.38
CA ASP A 184 6.87 -10.75 4.57
C ASP A 184 6.78 -12.27 4.28
N GLY A 185 6.40 -13.05 5.30
CA GLY A 185 6.28 -14.51 5.23
C GLY A 185 5.25 -15.03 4.22
N VAL A 186 4.19 -14.26 3.94
CA VAL A 186 3.16 -14.63 2.95
C VAL A 186 3.78 -14.70 1.57
N TYR A 187 4.66 -13.74 1.26
CA TYR A 187 5.33 -13.64 -0.04
C TYR A 187 6.55 -14.55 -0.11
N GLY A 188 7.40 -14.54 0.92
CA GLY A 188 8.64 -15.31 0.92
C GLY A 188 8.45 -16.81 1.01
N GLY A 189 7.30 -17.30 1.49
CA GLY A 189 6.94 -18.71 1.41
C GLY A 189 6.63 -19.21 -0.01
N ASN A 190 6.28 -18.32 -0.95
CA ASN A 190 5.77 -18.70 -2.26
C ASN A 190 6.92 -18.95 -3.29
N PRO A 191 7.13 -20.19 -3.78
CA PRO A 191 8.19 -20.49 -4.74
C PRO A 191 7.97 -19.89 -6.12
N THR A 192 6.71 -19.74 -6.56
CA THR A 192 6.37 -19.17 -7.87
C THR A 192 6.78 -17.70 -7.95
N LEU A 193 6.50 -16.91 -6.90
CA LEU A 193 6.93 -15.52 -6.81
C LEU A 193 8.46 -15.43 -6.85
N ARG A 194 9.17 -16.24 -6.04
CA ARG A 194 10.65 -16.24 -6.05
C ARG A 194 11.21 -16.58 -7.43
N THR A 195 10.67 -17.60 -8.08
CA THR A 195 11.10 -18.01 -9.43
C THR A 195 10.89 -16.91 -10.45
N ALA A 196 9.73 -16.25 -10.45
CA ALA A 196 9.45 -15.14 -11.36
C ALA A 196 10.39 -13.93 -11.15
N LEU A 197 10.86 -13.69 -9.92
CA LEU A 197 11.85 -12.65 -9.63
C LEU A 197 13.25 -13.05 -10.13
N GLU A 198 13.66 -14.31 -9.92
CA GLU A 198 14.95 -14.83 -10.41
C GLU A 198 15.03 -14.83 -11.93
N GLU A 199 13.96 -15.26 -12.62
CA GLU A 199 13.87 -15.25 -14.09
C GLU A 199 14.02 -13.84 -14.70
N ARG A 200 13.63 -12.82 -13.94
CA ARG A 200 13.79 -11.41 -14.32
C ARG A 200 15.06 -10.77 -13.78
N GLY A 201 15.96 -11.53 -13.16
CA GLY A 201 17.20 -11.03 -12.58
C GLY A 201 16.97 -9.99 -11.48
N THR A 202 15.84 -10.03 -10.80
CA THR A 202 15.51 -9.07 -9.73
C THR A 202 15.90 -9.66 -8.38
N GLY A 203 16.77 -8.97 -7.64
CA GLY A 203 17.16 -9.41 -6.31
C GLY A 203 15.97 -9.44 -5.35
N TYR A 204 16.01 -10.29 -4.33
CA TYR A 204 14.98 -10.26 -3.29
C TYR A 204 15.51 -10.58 -1.91
N VAL A 205 14.82 -10.04 -0.90
CA VAL A 205 14.92 -10.44 0.50
C VAL A 205 13.51 -10.61 1.05
N LEU A 206 13.04 -11.86 1.09
CA LEU A 206 11.67 -12.17 1.51
C LEU A 206 11.68 -12.97 2.81
N ALA A 207 10.87 -12.56 3.79
CA ALA A 207 10.80 -13.27 5.06
C ALA A 207 10.25 -14.69 4.87
N VAL A 208 10.71 -15.63 5.69
CA VAL A 208 10.24 -17.02 5.68
C VAL A 208 10.01 -17.51 7.11
N ALA A 209 9.16 -18.53 7.26
CA ALA A 209 8.94 -19.17 8.55
C ALA A 209 10.24 -19.79 9.10
N CYS A 210 10.35 -19.89 10.41
CA CYS A 210 11.49 -20.57 11.07
C CYS A 210 11.62 -22.05 10.67
N SER A 211 10.50 -22.68 10.30
CA SER A 211 10.40 -24.04 9.79
C SER A 211 10.70 -24.17 8.29
N HIS A 212 10.96 -23.06 7.59
CA HIS A 212 11.24 -23.10 6.16
C HIS A 212 12.51 -23.92 5.88
N GLU A 213 12.41 -24.87 4.96
CA GLU A 213 13.52 -25.74 4.61
C GLU A 213 14.39 -25.10 3.54
N VAL A 214 15.70 -25.21 3.72
CA VAL A 214 16.72 -24.74 2.79
C VAL A 214 17.76 -25.82 2.54
N THR A 215 18.34 -25.80 1.34
CA THR A 215 19.42 -26.70 0.95
C THR A 215 20.75 -25.97 1.08
N THR A 216 21.67 -26.54 1.84
CA THR A 216 23.06 -26.08 1.99
C THR A 216 24.01 -27.12 1.40
N GLY A 217 25.32 -26.83 1.35
CA GLY A 217 26.31 -27.85 0.98
C GLY A 217 26.31 -29.09 1.89
N ALA A 218 25.78 -28.98 3.12
CA ALA A 218 25.63 -30.09 4.06
C ALA A 218 24.26 -30.81 3.96
N GLY A 219 23.44 -30.47 2.96
CA GLY A 219 22.10 -31.02 2.76
C GLY A 219 20.97 -30.10 3.20
N LYS A 220 19.76 -30.67 3.24
CA LYS A 220 18.50 -29.97 3.53
C LYS A 220 18.30 -29.81 5.04
N SER A 221 17.94 -28.62 5.50
CA SER A 221 17.66 -28.33 6.91
C SER A 221 16.66 -27.20 7.06
N ARG A 222 15.94 -27.16 8.19
CA ARG A 222 15.14 -26.01 8.60
C ARG A 222 16.02 -24.81 8.95
N ALA A 223 15.51 -23.60 8.70
CA ALA A 223 16.20 -22.35 8.99
C ALA A 223 16.56 -22.19 10.49
N ASP A 224 15.64 -22.55 11.39
CA ASP A 224 15.87 -22.50 12.84
C ASP A 224 16.96 -23.46 13.34
N THR A 225 17.06 -24.62 12.70
CA THR A 225 18.06 -25.64 13.00
C THR A 225 19.44 -25.19 12.53
N LEU A 226 19.52 -24.51 11.38
CA LEU A 226 20.76 -23.90 10.91
C LEU A 226 21.21 -22.74 11.80
N ALA A 227 20.28 -21.90 12.28
CA ALA A 227 20.61 -20.76 13.14
C ALA A 227 21.32 -21.16 14.44
N LYS A 228 20.96 -22.30 15.01
CA LYS A 228 21.62 -22.87 16.20
C LYS A 228 23.07 -23.28 15.95
N LYS A 229 23.43 -23.55 14.69
CA LYS A 229 24.78 -23.94 14.26
C LYS A 229 25.66 -22.75 13.87
N VAL A 230 25.11 -21.54 13.79
CA VAL A 230 25.86 -20.34 13.44
C VAL A 230 26.82 -19.97 14.58
N PRO A 231 28.14 -19.95 14.36
CA PRO A 231 29.10 -19.63 15.39
C PRO A 231 28.97 -18.16 15.83
N LYS A 232 29.27 -17.87 17.10
CA LYS A 232 29.13 -16.50 17.67
C LYS A 232 29.85 -15.43 16.83
N ARG A 233 31.04 -15.74 16.30
CA ARG A 233 31.85 -14.83 15.47
C ARG A 233 31.24 -14.48 14.11
N ALA A 234 30.25 -15.24 13.62
CA ALA A 234 29.61 -14.98 12.34
C ALA A 234 28.46 -13.96 12.45
N TRP A 235 28.06 -13.58 13.66
CA TRP A 235 27.03 -12.57 13.88
C TRP A 235 27.64 -11.17 13.83
N GLN A 236 27.04 -10.28 13.02
CA GLN A 236 27.49 -8.91 12.83
C GLN A 236 26.40 -7.92 13.26
N LYS A 237 26.79 -6.90 14.03
CA LYS A 237 25.89 -5.80 14.41
C LYS A 237 25.74 -4.85 13.23
N LEU A 238 24.55 -4.81 12.62
CA LEU A 238 24.24 -3.92 11.50
C LEU A 238 22.90 -3.22 11.69
N SER A 239 22.78 -2.01 11.15
CA SER A 239 21.54 -1.23 11.19
C SER A 239 20.62 -1.65 10.03
N ALA A 240 19.37 -1.96 10.34
CA ALA A 240 18.29 -2.15 9.37
C ALA A 240 17.70 -0.81 8.88
N GLY A 241 18.51 0.24 8.84
CA GLY A 241 18.08 1.61 8.55
C GLY A 241 17.61 2.40 9.77
N ALA A 242 17.31 3.68 9.53
CA ALA A 242 16.78 4.61 10.52
C ALA A 242 15.36 4.21 10.97
N GLY A 243 15.04 4.47 12.22
CA GLY A 243 13.69 4.46 12.77
C GLY A 243 13.41 5.77 13.53
N ALA A 244 12.23 5.90 14.11
CA ALA A 244 11.79 7.13 14.79
C ALA A 244 12.71 7.60 15.94
N LYS A 245 13.48 6.69 16.54
CA LYS A 245 14.43 6.98 17.64
C LYS A 245 15.90 6.77 17.22
N GLY A 246 16.19 6.81 15.92
CA GLY A 246 17.52 6.54 15.38
C GLY A 246 17.67 5.13 14.80
N HIS A 247 18.92 4.70 14.60
CA HIS A 247 19.23 3.45 13.90
C HIS A 247 18.65 2.20 14.58
N ARG A 248 18.07 1.31 13.77
CA ARG A 248 17.52 0.02 14.23
C ARG A 248 18.60 -1.06 14.13
N PHE A 249 19.37 -1.25 15.20
CA PHE A 249 20.44 -2.24 15.22
C PHE A 249 19.95 -3.65 15.58
N TYR A 250 20.39 -4.62 14.80
CA TYR A 250 20.20 -6.06 15.05
C TYR A 250 21.52 -6.79 14.85
N ASP A 251 21.60 -8.03 15.34
CA ASP A 251 22.70 -8.92 14.97
C ASP A 251 22.25 -9.77 13.77
N TRP A 252 23.12 -9.87 12.77
CA TRP A 252 22.82 -10.53 11.50
C TRP A 252 23.81 -11.63 11.20
N ALA A 253 23.33 -12.71 10.60
CA ALA A 253 24.16 -13.77 10.05
C ALA A 253 23.62 -14.19 8.68
N VAL A 254 24.49 -14.72 7.83
CA VAL A 254 24.13 -15.23 6.50
C VAL A 254 24.69 -16.64 6.32
N ILE A 255 23.94 -17.48 5.62
CA ILE A 255 24.34 -18.84 5.24
C ILE A 255 24.10 -18.96 3.74
N ASP A 256 25.14 -19.31 2.98
CA ASP A 256 25.01 -19.58 1.55
C ASP A 256 24.24 -20.89 1.32
N LEU A 257 23.38 -20.87 0.30
CA LEU A 257 22.50 -21.97 -0.04
C LEU A 257 22.98 -22.63 -1.33
N ALA A 258 22.96 -23.96 -1.34
CA ALA A 258 23.41 -24.73 -2.48
C ALA A 258 22.30 -24.76 -3.55
N ASP A 259 22.60 -24.22 -4.72
CA ASP A 259 21.76 -24.27 -5.90
C ASP A 259 22.68 -24.22 -7.15
N PRO A 260 22.53 -25.12 -8.12
CA PRO A 260 23.38 -25.14 -9.31
C PRO A 260 23.07 -24.00 -10.30
N ARG A 261 21.92 -23.33 -10.16
CA ARG A 261 21.52 -22.24 -11.07
C ARG A 261 22.32 -20.97 -10.78
N PRO A 262 22.56 -20.11 -11.79
CA PRO A 262 23.22 -18.82 -11.60
C PRO A 262 22.59 -17.94 -10.50
N GLY A 263 23.40 -17.04 -9.95
CA GLY A 263 23.05 -16.10 -8.89
C GLY A 263 23.34 -16.63 -7.48
N SER A 264 23.49 -15.69 -6.55
CA SER A 264 23.73 -15.99 -5.14
C SER A 264 22.41 -16.18 -4.40
N ARG A 265 22.26 -17.31 -3.69
CA ARG A 265 21.10 -17.62 -2.85
C ARG A 265 21.54 -17.81 -1.42
N GLN A 266 20.87 -17.12 -0.50
CA GLN A 266 21.30 -17.03 0.89
C GLN A 266 20.12 -17.13 1.85
N LEU A 267 20.37 -17.68 3.04
CA LEU A 267 19.51 -17.56 4.20
C LEU A 267 20.07 -16.44 5.08
N LEU A 268 19.38 -15.32 5.14
CA LEU A 268 19.68 -14.23 6.05
C LEU A 268 18.92 -14.44 7.37
N ILE A 269 19.62 -14.23 8.49
CA ILE A 269 19.08 -14.42 9.83
C ILE A 269 19.29 -13.13 10.60
N ARG A 270 18.20 -12.60 11.16
CA ARG A 270 18.21 -11.44 12.05
C ARG A 270 17.94 -11.90 13.47
N ARG A 271 18.71 -11.38 14.43
CA ARG A 271 18.49 -11.55 15.87
C ARG A 271 18.20 -10.21 16.52
N SER A 272 17.09 -10.14 17.23
CA SER A 272 16.77 -9.04 18.15
C SER A 272 17.82 -8.97 19.26
N ARG A 273 18.42 -7.79 19.46
CA ARG A 273 19.43 -7.58 20.52
C ARG A 273 18.82 -7.46 21.91
N SER A 274 17.55 -7.09 22.00
CA SER A 274 16.83 -6.96 23.28
C SER A 274 16.12 -8.25 23.68
N THR A 275 15.48 -8.94 22.73
CA THR A 275 14.64 -10.13 23.01
C THR A 275 15.29 -11.45 22.60
N GLY A 276 16.36 -11.43 21.80
CA GLY A 276 16.96 -12.65 21.23
C GLY A 276 16.13 -13.30 20.11
N GLU A 277 14.95 -12.77 19.80
CA GLU A 277 14.04 -13.31 18.78
C GLU A 277 14.70 -13.34 17.40
N LEU A 278 14.48 -14.44 16.67
CA LEU A 278 15.04 -14.68 15.35
C LEU A 278 14.00 -14.47 14.24
N ALA A 279 14.41 -13.79 13.17
CA ALA A 279 13.67 -13.71 11.91
C ALA A 279 14.56 -14.22 10.76
N TYR A 280 13.93 -14.84 9.76
CA TYR A 280 14.60 -15.55 8.67
C TYR A 280 14.15 -14.99 7.33
N TYR A 281 15.06 -14.89 6.37
CA TYR A 281 14.77 -14.40 5.04
C TYR A 281 15.45 -15.27 3.99
N ARG A 282 14.72 -15.57 2.91
CA ARG A 282 15.29 -16.09 1.68
C ARG A 282 15.78 -14.91 0.85
N CYS A 283 17.03 -14.99 0.43
CA CYS A 283 17.68 -13.96 -0.35
C CYS A 283 18.14 -14.52 -1.70
N TYR A 284 18.04 -13.68 -2.73
CA TYR A 284 18.62 -13.91 -4.04
C TYR A 284 19.19 -12.61 -4.59
N SER A 285 20.30 -12.71 -5.30
CA SER A 285 20.88 -11.63 -6.11
C SER A 285 21.54 -12.21 -7.36
N PRO A 286 21.45 -11.54 -8.53
CA PRO A 286 22.11 -12.02 -9.75
C PRO A 286 23.62 -12.17 -9.59
N GLU A 287 24.24 -11.24 -8.86
CA GLU A 287 25.66 -11.23 -8.51
C GLU A 287 25.83 -11.23 -6.99
N PRO A 288 26.94 -11.77 -6.44
CA PRO A 288 27.20 -11.71 -5.01
C PRO A 288 27.20 -10.28 -4.47
N VAL A 289 26.46 -10.04 -3.38
CA VAL A 289 26.39 -8.74 -2.70
C VAL A 289 26.86 -8.84 -1.24
N PRO A 290 27.37 -7.75 -0.64
CA PRO A 290 27.76 -7.76 0.76
C PRO A 290 26.55 -7.91 1.69
N LEU A 291 26.78 -8.45 2.90
CA LEU A 291 25.76 -8.60 3.94
C LEU A 291 25.02 -7.27 4.23
N THR A 292 25.74 -6.15 4.21
CA THR A 292 25.17 -4.81 4.43
C THR A 292 24.06 -4.47 3.44
N GLU A 293 24.15 -4.96 2.21
CA GLU A 293 23.14 -4.74 1.17
C GLU A 293 21.88 -5.56 1.44
N LEU A 294 22.03 -6.84 1.80
CA LEU A 294 20.88 -7.67 2.21
C LEU A 294 20.17 -7.10 3.44
N VAL A 295 20.93 -6.59 4.41
CA VAL A 295 20.40 -5.94 5.61
C VAL A 295 19.66 -4.64 5.27
N ARG A 296 20.19 -3.83 4.33
CA ARG A 296 19.51 -2.64 3.82
C ARG A 296 18.15 -3.01 3.23
N VAL A 297 18.11 -4.01 2.35
CA VAL A 297 16.87 -4.46 1.68
C VAL A 297 15.86 -5.03 2.69
N ALA A 298 16.32 -5.86 3.63
CA ALA A 298 15.48 -6.36 4.73
C ALA A 298 14.90 -5.21 5.59
N GLY A 299 15.72 -4.18 5.86
CA GLY A 299 15.33 -2.99 6.60
C GLY A 299 14.30 -2.12 5.89
N SER A 300 14.38 -2.05 4.56
CA SER A 300 13.44 -1.32 3.70
C SER A 300 12.01 -1.84 3.80
N ARG A 301 11.78 -3.08 4.24
CA ARG A 301 10.41 -3.62 4.45
C ARG A 301 9.56 -2.69 5.31
N TRP A 302 10.14 -2.03 6.30
CA TRP A 302 9.42 -1.11 7.19
C TRP A 302 8.78 0.09 6.46
N ARG A 303 9.27 0.47 5.27
CA ARG A 303 8.73 1.58 4.48
C ARG A 303 7.27 1.35 4.09
N VAL A 304 6.82 0.10 3.98
CA VAL A 304 5.40 -0.19 3.71
C VAL A 304 4.51 0.10 4.92
N GLU A 305 5.02 -0.12 6.13
CA GLU A 305 4.30 0.22 7.37
C GLU A 305 4.23 1.74 7.56
N GLU A 306 5.31 2.45 7.24
CA GLU A 306 5.32 3.93 7.18
C GLU A 306 4.33 4.45 6.14
N PHE A 307 4.26 3.81 4.97
CA PHE A 307 3.26 4.11 3.94
C PHE A 307 1.84 3.88 4.45
N PHE A 308 1.52 2.76 5.09
CA PHE A 308 0.17 2.53 5.59
C PHE A 308 -0.22 3.54 6.68
N GLN A 309 0.68 3.82 7.62
CA GLN A 309 0.40 4.80 8.67
C GLN A 309 0.13 6.20 8.09
N SER A 310 0.99 6.66 7.18
CA SER A 310 0.87 8.00 6.58
C SER A 310 -0.20 8.08 5.50
N GLY A 311 -0.41 7.01 4.73
CA GLY A 311 -1.45 6.90 3.71
C GLY A 311 -2.84 6.93 4.33
N ASN A 312 -3.04 6.22 5.45
CA ASN A 312 -4.29 6.28 6.20
C ASN A 312 -4.47 7.67 6.84
N GLY A 313 -3.50 8.13 7.63
CA GLY A 313 -3.62 9.38 8.39
C GLY A 313 -3.69 10.65 7.52
N LEU A 314 -2.93 10.72 6.43
CA LEU A 314 -2.77 11.96 5.65
C LEU A 314 -3.57 11.95 4.35
N ALA A 315 -3.84 10.77 3.77
CA ALA A 315 -4.46 10.63 2.47
C ALA A 315 -5.74 9.76 2.47
N ALA A 316 -6.24 9.37 3.65
CA ALA A 316 -7.49 8.63 3.81
C ALA A 316 -7.57 7.34 2.98
N LEU A 317 -6.47 6.60 2.92
CA LEU A 317 -6.39 5.33 2.19
C LEU A 317 -7.44 4.31 2.69
N ASP A 318 -7.74 4.28 3.99
CA ASP A 318 -8.65 3.34 4.67
C ASP A 318 -10.05 3.91 4.99
N GLU A 319 -10.29 5.21 4.80
CA GLU A 319 -11.55 5.87 5.17
C GLU A 319 -12.69 5.70 4.14
N HIS A 320 -12.43 4.99 3.04
CA HIS A 320 -13.43 4.81 2.00
C HIS A 320 -14.67 4.05 2.49
N GLN A 321 -15.82 4.51 2.00
CA GLN A 321 -17.13 3.91 2.28
C GLN A 321 -17.75 3.27 1.02
N VAL A 322 -16.93 3.05 -0.01
CA VAL A 322 -17.37 2.52 -1.30
C VAL A 322 -17.51 1.00 -1.23
N ARG A 323 -18.46 0.46 -2.00
CA ARG A 323 -18.77 -0.98 -1.99
C ARG A 323 -18.37 -1.74 -3.26
N ARG A 324 -18.27 -1.04 -4.39
CA ARG A 324 -18.00 -1.65 -5.71
C ARG A 324 -16.53 -1.56 -6.08
N TYR A 325 -16.06 -2.53 -6.87
CA TYR A 325 -14.67 -2.65 -7.29
C TYR A 325 -14.14 -1.37 -7.93
N ALA A 326 -14.85 -0.85 -8.94
CA ALA A 326 -14.44 0.38 -9.63
C ALA A 326 -14.30 1.57 -8.66
N SER A 327 -15.23 1.72 -7.72
CA SER A 327 -15.19 2.82 -6.76
C SER A 327 -14.06 2.68 -5.75
N TRP A 328 -13.80 1.44 -5.28
CA TRP A 328 -12.66 1.13 -4.42
C TRP A 328 -11.34 1.43 -5.12
N SER A 329 -11.18 0.87 -6.33
CA SER A 329 -10.02 1.03 -7.19
C SER A 329 -9.69 2.52 -7.43
N ARG A 330 -10.72 3.31 -7.72
CA ARG A 330 -10.60 4.76 -7.94
C ARG A 330 -10.25 5.53 -6.66
N TRP A 331 -10.88 5.22 -5.53
CA TRP A 331 -10.56 5.87 -4.26
C TRP A 331 -9.11 5.63 -3.88
N VAL A 332 -8.70 4.36 -3.82
CA VAL A 332 -7.36 3.96 -3.39
C VAL A 332 -6.30 4.56 -4.31
N THR A 333 -6.53 4.58 -5.62
CA THR A 333 -5.59 5.20 -6.57
C THR A 333 -5.44 6.71 -6.34
N LEU A 334 -6.52 7.42 -6.00
CA LEU A 334 -6.44 8.85 -5.70
C LEU A 334 -5.84 9.14 -4.32
N ALA A 335 -6.04 8.25 -3.33
CA ALA A 335 -5.33 8.30 -2.06
C ALA A 335 -3.82 8.05 -2.24
N MET A 336 -3.43 7.11 -3.09
CA MET A 336 -2.03 6.91 -3.49
C MET A 336 -1.45 8.16 -4.16
N LEU A 337 -2.19 8.80 -5.07
CA LEU A 337 -1.76 10.06 -5.69
C LEU A 337 -1.57 11.18 -4.66
N ALA A 338 -2.51 11.33 -3.71
CA ALA A 338 -2.42 12.32 -2.64
C ALA A 338 -1.17 12.08 -1.76
N HIS A 339 -0.92 10.84 -1.36
CA HIS A 339 0.27 10.48 -0.60
C HIS A 339 1.56 10.67 -1.40
N ALA A 340 1.59 10.26 -2.67
CA ALA A 340 2.73 10.44 -3.55
C ALA A 340 3.11 11.91 -3.73
N PHE A 341 2.13 12.82 -3.78
CA PHE A 341 2.39 14.26 -3.75
C PHE A 341 3.18 14.67 -2.50
N LEU A 342 2.73 14.26 -1.30
CA LEU A 342 3.44 14.57 -0.05
C LEU A 342 4.85 13.96 0.00
N ALA A 343 5.00 12.71 -0.47
CA ALA A 343 6.29 12.02 -0.51
C ALA A 343 7.29 12.71 -1.46
N VAL A 344 6.82 13.17 -2.61
CA VAL A 344 7.66 13.89 -3.59
C VAL A 344 8.02 15.29 -3.11
N VAL A 345 7.06 16.07 -2.60
CA VAL A 345 7.38 17.40 -2.05
C VAL A 345 8.39 17.25 -0.92
N ARG A 346 8.22 16.25 -0.04
CA ARG A 346 9.24 15.93 0.97
C ARG A 346 10.60 15.66 0.32
N ALA A 347 10.66 14.76 -0.67
CA ALA A 347 11.92 14.40 -1.33
C ALA A 347 12.61 15.61 -2.00
N ASP A 348 11.87 16.61 -2.45
CA ASP A 348 12.40 17.85 -3.02
C ASP A 348 12.82 18.85 -1.93
N GLU A 349 12.07 18.98 -0.84
CA GLU A 349 12.46 19.77 0.35
C GLU A 349 13.77 19.27 0.95
N TYR A 350 14.01 17.94 0.97
CA TYR A 350 15.28 17.37 1.44
C TYR A 350 16.51 17.78 0.62
N THR A 351 16.33 18.29 -0.60
CA THR A 351 17.44 18.82 -1.41
C THR A 351 17.79 20.27 -1.06
N HIS A 352 16.97 20.93 -0.25
CA HIS A 352 17.19 22.27 0.26
C HIS A 352 17.66 22.20 1.72
N PRO A 353 18.81 22.80 2.09
CA PRO A 353 19.26 22.79 3.48
C PRO A 353 18.22 23.46 4.37
N ALA A 354 17.74 22.74 5.40
CA ALA A 354 16.94 23.37 6.43
C ALA A 354 17.80 24.42 7.17
N PRO A 355 17.22 25.56 7.60
CA PRO A 355 17.91 26.48 8.49
C PRO A 355 18.46 25.76 9.72
N ASP A 356 19.55 26.28 10.29
CA ASP A 356 20.21 25.68 11.46
C ASP A 356 19.20 25.32 12.56
N ALA A 357 19.33 24.10 13.11
CA ALA A 357 18.50 23.50 14.17
C ALA A 357 17.08 23.00 13.80
N LEU A 358 16.65 23.03 12.54
CA LEU A 358 15.37 22.43 12.12
C LEU A 358 15.56 21.08 11.42
N ILE A 359 14.63 20.15 11.67
CA ILE A 359 14.53 18.94 10.84
C ILE A 359 13.87 19.28 9.49
N PRO A 360 14.15 18.53 8.41
CA PRO A 360 13.43 18.66 7.15
C PRO A 360 11.92 18.48 7.32
N LEU A 361 11.13 19.15 6.48
CA LEU A 361 9.68 19.08 6.54
C LEU A 361 9.19 17.62 6.42
N THR A 362 8.34 17.23 7.35
CA THR A 362 7.69 15.91 7.32
C THR A 362 6.45 15.94 6.42
N CYS A 363 5.98 14.78 5.96
CA CYS A 363 4.72 14.72 5.20
C CYS A 363 3.53 15.33 5.96
N ASN A 364 3.50 15.23 7.30
CA ASN A 364 2.47 15.86 8.13
C ASN A 364 2.53 17.38 8.02
N GLU A 365 3.72 17.96 8.13
CA GLU A 365 3.87 19.41 8.10
C GLU A 365 3.61 19.97 6.69
N ILE A 366 4.07 19.26 5.65
CA ILE A 366 3.76 19.60 4.25
C ILE A 366 2.25 19.59 4.02
N GLN A 367 1.54 18.54 4.47
CA GLN A 367 0.09 18.46 4.37
C GLN A 367 -0.57 19.67 5.06
N ARG A 368 -0.16 19.97 6.31
CA ARG A 368 -0.70 21.07 7.10
C ARG A 368 -0.51 22.42 6.42
N LEU A 369 0.71 22.72 5.98
CA LEU A 369 1.06 23.97 5.29
C LEU A 369 0.32 24.07 3.96
N PHE A 370 0.29 22.99 3.17
CA PHE A 370 -0.40 22.96 1.88
C PHE A 370 -1.89 23.26 2.04
N ILE A 371 -2.57 22.63 3.00
CA ILE A 371 -4.00 22.88 3.23
C ILE A 371 -4.23 24.30 3.76
N THR A 372 -3.42 24.78 4.69
CA THR A 372 -3.61 26.10 5.33
C THR A 372 -3.33 27.25 4.38
N LEU A 373 -2.30 27.15 3.54
CA LEU A 373 -1.82 28.25 2.71
C LEU A 373 -2.42 28.25 1.30
N VAL A 374 -2.83 27.09 0.79
CA VAL A 374 -3.27 26.96 -0.60
C VAL A 374 -4.78 26.73 -0.71
N VAL A 375 -5.42 26.17 0.32
CA VAL A 375 -6.82 25.77 0.24
C VAL A 375 -7.71 26.60 1.16
N HIS A 376 -8.45 27.52 0.57
CA HIS A 376 -9.47 28.30 1.28
C HIS A 376 -10.88 27.95 0.76
N PRO A 377 -11.61 27.07 1.46
CA PRO A 377 -13.00 26.83 1.13
C PRO A 377 -13.86 28.00 1.62
N VAL A 378 -14.57 28.65 0.70
CA VAL A 378 -15.57 29.66 1.03
C VAL A 378 -16.92 28.96 1.14
N HIS A 379 -17.52 29.00 2.34
CA HIS A 379 -18.84 28.43 2.61
C HIS A 379 -19.75 29.48 3.20
N ASP A 380 -20.72 29.94 2.42
CA ASP A 380 -21.76 30.87 2.90
C ASP A 380 -22.80 30.15 3.79
N ALA A 381 -23.69 30.95 4.39
CA ALA A 381 -24.76 30.43 5.25
C ALA A 381 -25.74 29.53 4.48
N ALA A 382 -26.03 29.85 3.21
CA ALA A 382 -26.95 29.08 2.38
C ALA A 382 -26.43 27.66 2.12
N HIS A 383 -25.14 27.50 1.83
CA HIS A 383 -24.46 26.21 1.67
C HIS A 383 -24.58 25.35 2.93
N ARG A 384 -24.31 25.94 4.10
CA ARG A 384 -24.37 25.23 5.39
C ARG A 384 -25.80 24.78 5.72
N LEU A 385 -26.79 25.64 5.50
CA LEU A 385 -28.21 25.31 5.70
C LEU A 385 -28.67 24.24 4.71
N GLY A 386 -28.25 24.31 3.45
CA GLY A 386 -28.53 23.28 2.44
C GLY A 386 -28.03 21.89 2.84
N TRP A 387 -26.80 21.80 3.37
CA TRP A 387 -26.26 20.53 3.90
C TRP A 387 -26.99 20.04 5.16
N SER A 388 -27.43 20.96 6.03
CA SER A 388 -28.29 20.61 7.17
C SER A 388 -29.61 19.97 6.72
N ASP A 389 -30.29 20.58 5.75
CA ASP A 389 -31.51 20.04 5.16
C ASP A 389 -31.29 18.69 4.50
N TRP A 390 -30.22 18.56 3.71
CA TRP A 390 -29.87 17.32 3.04
C TRP A 390 -29.65 16.18 4.06
N ARG A 391 -28.89 16.42 5.14
CA ARG A 391 -28.64 15.44 6.21
C ARG A 391 -29.93 14.99 6.88
N ARG A 392 -30.81 15.92 7.25
CA ARG A 392 -32.11 15.60 7.87
C ARG A 392 -33.01 14.77 6.94
N ARG A 393 -33.09 15.14 5.66
CA ARG A 393 -33.83 14.36 4.65
C ARG A 393 -33.22 12.97 4.44
N HIS A 394 -31.90 12.84 4.47
CA HIS A 394 -31.23 11.54 4.37
C HIS A 394 -31.53 10.67 5.60
N GLN A 395 -31.42 11.21 6.80
CA GLN A 395 -31.73 10.50 8.05
C GLN A 395 -33.17 10.01 8.09
N ALA A 396 -34.13 10.86 7.71
CA ALA A 396 -35.55 10.47 7.62
C ALA A 396 -35.78 9.29 6.65
N ARG A 397 -35.13 9.31 5.47
CA ARG A 397 -35.20 8.19 4.50
C ARG A 397 -34.55 6.91 5.03
N SER A 398 -33.43 7.02 5.73
CA SER A 398 -32.73 5.90 6.36
C SER A 398 -33.61 5.25 7.44
N GLN A 399 -34.21 6.08 8.31
CA GLN A 399 -35.12 5.64 9.36
C GLN A 399 -36.35 4.92 8.78
N ALA A 400 -37.01 5.51 7.78
CA ALA A 400 -38.14 4.88 7.11
C ALA A 400 -37.77 3.53 6.47
N SER A 401 -36.57 3.42 5.89
CA SER A 401 -36.10 2.16 5.31
C SER A 401 -35.79 1.11 6.38
N HIS A 402 -35.25 1.52 7.54
CA HIS A 402 -35.04 0.64 8.67
C HIS A 402 -36.35 0.07 9.22
N TYR A 403 -37.37 0.93 9.41
CA TYR A 403 -38.69 0.52 9.87
C TYR A 403 -39.37 -0.43 8.88
N ARG A 404 -39.30 -0.16 7.57
CA ARG A 404 -39.83 -1.09 6.55
C ARG A 404 -39.14 -2.46 6.58
N ARG A 405 -37.82 -2.50 6.80
CA ARG A 405 -37.10 -3.76 6.94
C ARG A 405 -37.50 -4.52 8.20
N GLN A 406 -37.65 -3.83 9.33
CA GLN A 406 -38.12 -4.46 10.57
C GLN A 406 -39.53 -5.03 10.42
N ALA A 407 -40.43 -4.29 9.75
CA ALA A 407 -41.79 -4.73 9.48
C ALA A 407 -41.90 -5.90 8.49
N THR A 408 -40.86 -6.19 7.71
CA THR A 408 -40.81 -7.34 6.79
C THR A 408 -40.06 -8.55 7.38
N GLN A 409 -39.44 -8.38 8.55
CA GLN A 409 -38.75 -9.43 9.30
C GLN A 409 -39.54 -9.90 10.53
N ALA A 410 -40.53 -9.11 10.95
CA ALA A 410 -41.62 -9.52 11.84
C ALA A 410 -42.70 -10.24 11.03
#